data_AF-A0A7J4UQE1-F1
#
_entry.id   AF-A0A7J4UQE1-F1
#
_cell.length_a   1.000
_cell.length_b   1.000
_cell.length_c   1.000
_cell.angle_alpha   90.00
_cell.angle_beta   90.00
_cell.angle_gamma   90.00
#
_symmetry.space_group_name_H-M   'P 1'
#
loop_
_entity.id
_entity.type
_entity.pdbx_description
1 polymer ?
#
loop_
_entity_poly.entity_id
_entity_poly.type
_entity_poly.pdbx_seq_one_letter_code
_entity_poly.pdbx_strand_id
1 'polypeptide(L)'
;MEPSIPEQEETPKKPETSLEDLPGVGPATAEKLRDSGFDSYQAIAVASPMELSSTADIGESTASDIIQAARENSDIGGFETATEVKKRRDLIGKLTWGVSE
;
A
#
# COMPACT_ATOMS: atom_id res chain seq x y z
N MET A 1 36.31 13.70 13.78
CA MET A 1 35.02 14.26 14.25
C MET A 1 33.96 13.45 13.57
N GLU A 2 33.46 12.43 14.27
CA GLU A 2 32.44 11.53 13.73
C GLU A 2 31.20 12.38 13.40
N PRO A 3 30.65 12.29 12.19
CA PRO A 3 29.35 12.90 11.94
C PRO A 3 28.32 12.10 12.73
N SER A 4 27.78 12.73 13.77
CA SER A 4 26.60 12.25 14.49
C SER A 4 25.51 11.96 13.47
N ILE A 5 25.22 10.68 13.28
CA ILE A 5 24.06 10.23 12.52
C ILE A 5 22.85 10.89 13.20
N PRO A 6 22.07 11.74 12.52
CA PRO A 6 20.85 12.26 13.11
C PRO A 6 19.96 11.08 13.45
N GLU A 7 19.45 11.12 14.67
CA GLU A 7 18.55 10.15 15.28
C GLU A 7 17.55 9.66 14.24
N GLN A 8 17.50 8.33 14.06
CA GLN A 8 16.59 7.67 13.13
C GLN A 8 15.17 8.17 13.43
N GLU A 9 14.61 9.04 12.57
CA GLU A 9 13.18 9.26 12.52
C GLU A 9 12.57 7.88 12.23
N GLU A 10 12.00 7.29 13.28
CA GLU A 10 11.15 6.12 13.20
C GLU A 10 10.11 6.44 12.11
N THR A 11 10.30 5.87 10.91
CA THR A 11 9.32 6.00 9.83
C THR A 11 7.98 5.67 10.47
N PRO A 12 6.99 6.58 10.47
CA PRO A 12 5.74 6.34 11.15
C PRO A 12 5.21 5.05 10.56
N LYS A 13 5.24 3.98 11.36
CA LYS A 13 4.65 2.71 11.02
C LYS A 13 3.19 3.05 10.89
N LYS A 14 2.76 3.35 9.65
CA LYS A 14 1.34 3.42 9.30
C LYS A 14 0.76 2.18 9.99
N PRO A 15 -0.26 2.33 10.86
CA PRO A 15 -0.84 1.17 11.52
C PRO A 15 -1.05 0.15 10.42
N GLU A 16 -0.56 -1.08 10.61
CA GLU A 16 -0.81 -2.17 9.68
C GLU A 16 -2.33 -2.22 9.54
N THR A 17 -2.88 -1.54 8.54
CA THR A 17 -4.31 -1.41 8.36
C THR A 17 -4.73 -2.79 7.92
N SER A 18 -5.39 -3.50 8.83
CA SER A 18 -5.73 -4.89 8.62
C SER A 18 -6.69 -4.94 7.45
N LEU A 19 -6.65 -6.01 6.64
CA LEU A 19 -7.65 -6.21 5.58
C LEU A 19 -9.09 -6.13 6.12
N GLU A 20 -9.26 -6.46 7.39
CA GLU A 20 -10.51 -6.39 8.17
C GLU A 20 -11.03 -4.97 8.43
N ASP A 21 -10.20 -3.94 8.26
CA ASP A 21 -10.62 -2.54 8.37
C ASP A 21 -11.34 -2.08 7.10
N LEU A 22 -11.28 -2.85 6.00
CA LEU A 22 -12.03 -2.56 4.78
C LEU A 22 -13.51 -2.90 4.95
N PRO A 23 -14.42 -2.03 4.46
CA PRO A 23 -15.84 -2.28 4.54
C PRO A 23 -16.22 -3.56 3.77
N GLY A 24 -16.89 -4.50 4.44
CA GLY A 24 -17.31 -5.77 3.84
C GLY A 24 -16.27 -6.88 3.91
N VAL A 25 -15.11 -6.65 4.55
CA VAL A 25 -14.10 -7.70 4.81
C VAL A 25 -14.18 -8.16 6.26
N GLY A 26 -14.65 -9.39 6.46
CA GLY A 26 -14.55 -10.07 7.76
C GLY A 26 -13.27 -10.90 7.88
N PRO A 27 -12.98 -11.48 9.07
CA PRO A 27 -11.78 -12.28 9.30
C PRO A 27 -11.66 -13.47 8.35
N ALA A 28 -12.77 -14.15 8.04
CA ALA A 28 -12.77 -15.28 7.09
C ALA A 28 -12.49 -14.84 5.65
N THR A 29 -12.95 -13.66 5.25
CA THR A 29 -12.68 -13.07 3.92
C THR A 29 -11.23 -12.61 3.83
N ALA A 30 -10.71 -11.99 4.89
CA ALA A 30 -9.32 -11.55 4.99
C ALA A 30 -8.33 -12.72 4.89
N GLU A 31 -8.64 -13.86 5.52
CA GLU A 31 -7.83 -15.08 5.44
C GLU A 31 -7.76 -15.61 4.00
N LYS A 32 -8.91 -15.76 3.32
CA LYS A 32 -8.95 -16.19 1.90
C LYS A 32 -8.18 -15.27 0.96
N LEU A 33 -8.29 -13.96 1.18
CA LEU A 33 -7.56 -12.95 0.42
C LEU A 33 -6.05 -13.11 0.61
N ARG A 34 -5.58 -13.26 1.85
CA ARG A 34 -4.17 -13.52 2.17
C ARG A 34 -3.67 -14.81 1.54
N ASP A 35 -4.42 -15.90 1.65
CA ASP A 35 -4.07 -17.20 1.05
C ASP A 35 -3.94 -17.13 -0.48
N SER A 36 -4.65 -16.19 -1.09
CA SER A 36 -4.63 -15.95 -2.54
C SER A 36 -3.61 -14.91 -2.98
N GLY A 37 -2.78 -14.41 -2.05
CA GLY A 37 -1.72 -13.43 -2.33
C GLY A 37 -2.16 -11.97 -2.25
N PHE A 38 -3.39 -11.69 -1.83
CA PHE A 38 -3.86 -10.33 -1.53
C PHE A 38 -3.58 -9.99 -0.06
N ASP A 39 -2.30 -9.75 0.25
CA ASP A 39 -1.82 -9.49 1.61
C ASP A 39 -1.86 -8.01 2.02
N SER A 40 -2.13 -7.12 1.07
CA SER A 40 -1.99 -5.68 1.22
C SER A 40 -3.07 -4.92 0.45
N TYR A 41 -3.37 -3.69 0.89
CA TYR A 41 -4.34 -2.83 0.20
C TYR A 41 -3.92 -2.51 -1.23
N GLN A 42 -2.63 -2.44 -1.51
CA GLN A 42 -2.10 -2.21 -2.84
C GLN A 42 -2.43 -3.39 -3.78
N ALA A 43 -2.31 -4.63 -3.30
CA ALA A 43 -2.66 -5.82 -4.07
C ALA A 43 -4.15 -5.84 -4.41
N ILE A 44 -5.01 -5.46 -3.46
CA ILE A 44 -6.46 -5.38 -3.67
C ILE A 44 -6.84 -4.22 -4.62
N ALA A 45 -6.20 -3.06 -4.47
CA ALA A 45 -6.50 -1.86 -5.24
C ALA A 45 -6.29 -2.01 -6.76
N VAL A 46 -5.39 -2.91 -7.18
CA VAL A 46 -5.09 -3.22 -8.58
C VAL A 46 -5.83 -4.44 -9.12
N ALA A 47 -6.49 -5.20 -8.26
CA ALA A 47 -7.27 -6.37 -8.64
C ALA A 47 -8.55 -6.00 -9.40
N SER A 48 -9.10 -6.95 -10.14
CA SER A 48 -10.40 -6.78 -10.79
C SER A 48 -11.57 -7.22 -9.87
N PRO A 49 -12.75 -6.58 -9.95
CA PRO A 49 -13.91 -6.97 -9.12
C PRO A 49 -14.32 -8.44 -9.27
N MET A 50 -14.22 -8.99 -10.49
CA MET A 50 -14.57 -10.38 -10.80
C MET A 50 -13.61 -11.38 -10.15
N GLU A 51 -12.32 -11.07 -10.15
CA GLU A 51 -11.27 -11.87 -9.51
C GLU A 51 -11.44 -11.87 -7.99
N LEU A 52 -11.64 -10.70 -7.40
CA LEU A 52 -11.78 -10.56 -5.96
C LEU A 52 -13.07 -11.24 -5.45
N SER A 53 -14.17 -11.09 -6.20
CA SER A 53 -15.46 -11.78 -5.98
C SER A 53 -15.30 -13.30 -5.91
N SER A 54 -14.63 -13.87 -6.92
CA SER A 54 -14.43 -15.32 -7.02
C SER A 54 -13.47 -15.87 -5.97
N THR A 55 -12.47 -15.08 -5.58
CA THR A 55 -11.43 -15.50 -4.63
C THR A 55 -11.92 -15.49 -3.19
N ALA A 56 -12.70 -14.47 -2.83
CA ALA A 56 -13.12 -14.25 -1.46
C ALA A 56 -14.55 -14.72 -1.16
N ASP A 57 -15.24 -15.30 -2.16
CA ASP A 57 -16.67 -15.69 -2.13
C ASP A 57 -17.58 -14.52 -1.71
N ILE A 58 -17.35 -13.34 -2.29
CA ILE A 58 -18.12 -12.13 -2.03
C ILE A 58 -18.87 -11.69 -3.29
N GLY A 59 -19.94 -10.91 -3.13
CA GLY A 59 -20.65 -10.34 -4.28
C GLY A 59 -19.79 -9.35 -5.07
N GLU A 60 -19.97 -9.28 -6.40
CA GLU A 60 -19.19 -8.39 -7.28
C GLU A 60 -19.35 -6.90 -6.94
N SER A 61 -20.52 -6.49 -6.43
CA SER A 61 -20.73 -5.14 -5.90
C SER A 61 -19.86 -4.87 -4.67
N THR A 62 -19.85 -5.79 -3.71
CA THR A 62 -19.04 -5.69 -2.50
C THR A 62 -17.55 -5.73 -2.83
N ALA A 63 -17.14 -6.56 -3.78
CA ALA A 63 -15.78 -6.58 -4.29
C ALA A 63 -15.36 -5.22 -4.87
N SER A 64 -16.25 -4.57 -5.63
CA SER A 64 -16.00 -3.23 -6.18
C SER A 64 -15.83 -2.19 -5.08
N ASP A 65 -16.68 -2.22 -4.05
CA ASP A 65 -16.60 -1.32 -2.91
C ASP A 65 -15.30 -1.51 -2.11
N ILE A 66 -14.88 -2.76 -1.91
CA ILE A 66 -13.61 -3.11 -1.24
C ILE A 66 -12.42 -2.59 -2.04
N ILE A 67 -12.41 -2.75 -3.37
CA ILE A 67 -11.34 -2.24 -4.24
C ILE A 67 -11.26 -0.71 -4.15
N GLN A 68 -12.41 -0.04 -4.12
CA GLN A 68 -12.44 1.41 -4.00
C GLN A 68 -11.90 1.87 -2.64
N ALA A 69 -12.35 1.25 -1.54
CA ALA A 69 -11.82 1.53 -0.22
C ALA A 69 -10.31 1.26 -0.13
N ALA A 70 -9.81 0.18 -0.75
CA ALA A 70 -8.40 -0.14 -0.79
C ALA A 70 -7.57 0.90 -1.56
N ARG A 71 -8.10 1.45 -2.66
CA ARG A 71 -7.45 2.54 -3.43
C ARG A 71 -7.32 3.81 -2.60
N GLU A 72 -8.38 4.19 -1.90
CA GLU A 72 -8.40 5.37 -1.04
C GLU A 72 -7.40 5.25 0.11
N ASN A 73 -7.32 4.08 0.75
CA ASN A 73 -6.38 3.86 1.86
C ASN A 73 -4.92 3.69 1.42
N SER A 74 -4.71 3.21 0.18
CA SER A 74 -3.36 2.99 -0.39
C SER A 74 -2.75 4.21 -1.07
N ASP A 75 -3.49 5.32 -1.19
CA ASP A 75 -3.11 6.47 -2.01
C ASP A 75 -2.76 6.06 -3.47
N ILE A 76 -3.52 5.11 -4.01
CA ILE A 76 -3.34 4.61 -5.38
C ILE A 76 -4.28 5.37 -6.32
N GLY A 77 -3.72 5.92 -7.39
CA GLY A 77 -4.48 6.66 -8.41
C GLY A 77 -4.78 8.11 -8.05
N GLY A 78 -4.24 8.61 -6.93
CA GLY A 78 -4.23 10.03 -6.61
C GLY A 78 -3.34 10.84 -7.56
N PHE A 79 -3.64 12.14 -7.67
CA PHE A 79 -2.81 13.08 -8.42
C PHE A 79 -1.98 13.92 -7.44
N GLU A 80 -0.66 13.97 -7.65
CA GLU A 80 0.27 14.83 -6.91
C GLU A 80 0.82 15.94 -7.82
N THR A 81 1.14 17.11 -7.26
CA THR A 81 1.76 18.21 -8.01
C THR A 81 3.26 17.99 -8.22
N ALA A 82 3.83 18.57 -9.27
CA ALA A 82 5.27 18.49 -9.55
C ALA A 82 6.15 18.97 -8.37
N THR A 83 5.67 19.98 -7.64
CA THR A 83 6.37 20.53 -6.47
C THR A 83 6.43 19.54 -5.32
N GLU A 84 5.35 18.81 -5.05
CA GLU A 84 5.28 17.79 -3.99
C GLU A 84 6.19 16.60 -4.33
N VAL A 85 6.11 16.12 -5.57
CA VAL A 85 6.98 15.04 -6.06
C VAL A 85 8.46 15.42 -5.94
N LYS A 86 8.85 16.66 -6.29
CA LYS A 86 10.23 17.13 -6.15
C LYS A 86 10.69 17.13 -4.69
N LYS A 87 9.90 17.72 -3.79
CA LYS A 87 10.21 17.78 -2.35
C LYS A 87 10.45 16.38 -1.77
N ARG A 88 9.58 15.41 -2.12
CA ARG A 88 9.72 14.01 -1.69
C ARG A 88 10.98 13.35 -2.23
N ARG A 89 11.33 13.58 -3.50
CA ARG A 89 12.53 12.99 -4.13
C ARG A 89 13.84 13.57 -3.59
N ASP A 90 13.83 14.83 -3.18
CA ASP A 90 15.00 15.50 -2.59
C ASP A 90 15.44 14.82 -1.27
N LEU A 91 14.54 14.08 -0.60
CA LEU A 91 14.83 13.31 0.64
C LEU A 91 15.43 11.92 0.38
N ILE A 92 15.41 11.42 -0.86
CA ILE A 92 15.86 10.06 -1.16
C ILE A 92 17.39 10.02 -1.27
N GLY A 93 18.03 9.34 -0.32
CA GLY A 93 19.47 9.07 -0.35
C GLY A 93 19.89 8.22 -1.55
N LYS A 94 21.09 8.47 -2.10
CA LYS A 94 21.65 7.72 -3.23
C LYS A 94 22.93 7.02 -2.78
N LEU A 95 23.04 5.73 -3.12
CA LEU A 95 24.30 4.99 -2.99
C LEU A 95 25.16 5.23 -4.23
N THR A 96 26.47 5.34 -4.03
CA THR A 96 27.45 5.43 -5.12
C THR A 96 27.95 4.02 -5.48
N TRP A 97 28.34 3.82 -6.74
CA TRP A 97 28.81 2.51 -7.24
C TRP A 97 30.16 2.07 -6.68
N GLY A 98 30.84 2.93 -5.89
CA GLY A 98 32.13 2.63 -5.27
C GLY A 98 33.33 2.55 -6.24
N VAL A 99 33.11 2.84 -7.53
CA VAL A 99 34.15 2.91 -8.56
C VAL A 99 34.27 4.34 -9.05
N SER A 100 35.50 4.84 -9.12
CA SER A 100 35.83 6.12 -9.73
C SER A 100 35.73 6.01 -11.26
N GLU A 101 35.27 7.09 -11.92
CA GLU A 101 35.27 7.23 -13.39
C GLU A 101 36.67 7.04 -14.00
#